data_AF-A0A2M7QC18-F1
#
_entry.id   AF-A0A2M7QC18-F1
#
_cell.length_a   1.000
_cell.length_b   1.000
_cell.length_c   1.000
_cell.angle_alpha   90.00
_cell.angle_beta   90.00
_cell.angle_gamma   90.00
#
_symmetry.space_group_name_H-M   'P 1'
#
loop_
_entity.id
_entity.type
_entity.pdbx_description
1 polymer ?
#
loop_
_entity_poly.entity_id
_entity_poly.type
_entity_poly.pdbx_seq_one_letter_code
_entity_poly.pdbx_strand_id
1 'polypeptide(L)' 'MEPLIYYMAASVIYVMLIHFALAIKGQFNIFLMIGVFVFGGVLGLFLNSYQAGFVAAIILSLIFW' A
#
# COMPACT_ATOMS: atom_id res chain seq x y z
N MET A 1 8.46 -7.45 -15.57
CA MET A 1 7.01 -7.55 -15.34
C MET A 1 6.68 -8.28 -14.05
N GLU A 2 7.41 -9.35 -13.69
CA GLU A 2 7.20 -10.09 -12.44
C GLU A 2 7.17 -9.23 -11.15
N PRO A 3 8.09 -8.26 -10.90
CA PRO A 3 8.12 -7.55 -9.61
C PRO A 3 6.91 -6.61 -9.40
N LEU A 4 6.27 -6.15 -10.49
CA LEU A 4 5.08 -5.32 -10.42
C LEU A 4 3.84 -6.13 -9.99
N ILE A 5 3.72 -7.37 -10.48
CA ILE A 5 2.59 -8.25 -10.13
C ILE A 5 2.68 -8.62 -8.65
N TYR A 6 3.88 -8.94 -8.14
CA TYR A 6 4.09 -9.19 -6.71
C TYR A 6 3.78 -7.96 -5.87
N TYR A 7 4.18 -6.77 -6.31
CA TYR A 7 3.81 -5.53 -5.66
C TYR A 7 2.29 -5.37 -5.56
N MET A 8 1.59 -5.46 -6.69
CA MET A 8 0.13 -5.29 -6.75
C MET A 8 -0.58 -6.30 -5.85
N ALA A 9 -0.21 -7.58 -5.93
CA ALA A 9 -0.80 -8.63 -5.10
C ALA A 9 -0.55 -8.37 -3.61
N ALA A 10 0.67 -8.03 -3.23
CA ALA A 10 1.03 -7.73 -1.84
C ALA A 10 0.29 -6.48 -1.32
N SER A 11 0.16 -5.43 -2.13
CA SER A 11 -0.59 -4.21 -1.80
C SER A 11 -2.07 -4.50 -1.59
N VAL A 12 -2.69 -5.28 -2.48
CA VAL A 12 -4.11 -5.66 -2.33
C VAL A 12 -4.32 -6.48 -1.05
N ILE A 13 -3.48 -7.49 -0.81
CA ILE A 13 -3.57 -8.32 0.40
C ILE A 13 -3.40 -7.46 1.65
N TYR A 14 -2.39 -6.58 1.69
CA TYR A 14 -2.17 -5.68 2.82
C TYR A 14 -3.38 -4.76 3.05
N VAL A 15 -3.91 -4.16 1.98
CA VAL A 15 -5.07 -3.27 2.07
C VAL A 15 -6.29 -4.01 2.62
N MET A 16 -6.54 -5.23 2.16
CA MET A 16 -7.64 -6.05 2.66
C MET A 16 -7.44 -6.44 4.13
N LEU A 17 -6.24 -6.84 4.54
CA LEU A 17 -5.94 -7.20 5.92
C LEU A 17 -6.19 -6.03 6.88
N ILE A 18 -5.66 -4.85 6.56
CA ILE A 18 -5.84 -3.65 7.37
C ILE A 18 -7.32 -3.25 7.36
N HIS A 19 -7.97 -3.23 6.19
CA HIS A 19 -9.38 -2.89 6.10
C HIS A 19 -10.22 -3.80 7.00
N PHE A 20 -10.09 -5.12 6.91
CA PHE A 20 -10.88 -6.03 7.74
C PHE A 20 -10.49 -6.01 9.22
N ALA A 21 -9.22 -5.84 9.55
CA ALA A 21 -8.77 -5.75 10.94
C ALA A 21 -9.28 -4.49 11.66
N LEU A 22 -9.48 -3.38 10.93
CA LEU A 22 -9.62 -2.04 11.52
C LEU A 22 -10.92 -1.32 11.16
N ALA A 23 -11.62 -1.76 10.12
CA ALA A 23 -12.94 -1.23 9.74
C ALA A 23 -14.00 -1.37 10.84
N ILE A 24 -13.72 -2.11 11.93
CA ILE A 24 -14.58 -2.19 13.11
C ILE A 24 -14.75 -0.80 13.79
N LYS A 25 -13.84 0.16 13.59
CA LYS A 25 -13.88 1.48 14.28
C LYS A 25 -14.29 2.69 13.42
N GLY A 26 -14.71 2.50 12.15
CA GLY A 26 -15.36 3.56 11.35
C GLY A 26 -14.52 4.76 10.89
N GLN A 27 -13.25 4.88 11.28
CA GLN A 27 -12.35 5.97 10.89
C GLN A 27 -11.48 5.66 9.67
N PHE A 28 -11.55 4.45 9.13
CA PHE A 28 -10.65 3.99 8.09
C PHE A 28 -11.04 4.52 6.70
N ASN A 29 -10.22 5.40 6.12
CA ASN A 29 -10.43 5.92 4.77
C ASN A 29 -9.69 5.05 3.73
N ILE A 30 -10.42 4.09 3.15
CA ILE A 30 -9.87 3.17 2.15
C ILE A 30 -9.33 3.88 0.90
N PHE A 31 -9.92 5.02 0.53
CA PHE A 31 -9.51 5.79 -0.64
C PHE A 31 -8.11 6.38 -0.45
N LEU A 32 -7.86 6.92 0.75
CA LEU A 32 -6.56 7.46 1.12
C LEU A 32 -5.51 6.35 1.10
N MET A 33 -5.82 5.18 1.67
CA MET A 33 -4.88 4.08 1.73
C MET A 33 -4.53 3.51 0.35
N ILE A 34 -5.53 3.35 -0.54
CA ILE A 34 -5.27 2.97 -1.93
C ILE A 34 -4.36 4.01 -2.60
N GLY A 35 -4.61 5.30 -2.39
CA GLY A 35 -3.77 6.38 -2.91
C GLY A 35 -2.31 6.28 -2.47
N VAL A 36 -2.07 5.96 -1.19
CA VAL A 36 -0.72 5.76 -0.64
C VAL A 36 -0.02 4.58 -1.33
N PHE A 37 -0.71 3.47 -1.56
CA PHE A 37 -0.13 2.33 -2.27
C PHE A 37 0.10 2.59 -3.76
N VAL A 38 -0.77 3.36 -4.43
CA VAL A 38 -0.49 3.81 -5.80
C VAL A 38 0.76 4.68 -5.84
N PHE A 39 0.88 5.63 -4.91
CA PHE A 39 2.05 6.48 -4.79
C PHE A 39 3.34 5.69 -4.49
N GLY A 40 3.28 4.70 -3.60
CA GLY A 40 4.40 3.80 -3.34
C GLY A 40 4.80 2.98 -4.56
N GLY A 41 3.85 2.60 -5.43
CA GLY A 41 4.15 1.94 -6.69
C GLY A 41 4.90 2.84 -7.67
N VAL A 42 4.52 4.12 -7.74
CA VAL A 42 5.23 5.15 -8.52
C VAL A 42 6.63 5.41 -7.97
N LEU A 43 6.78 5.47 -6.63
CA LEU A 43 8.10 5.58 -6.00
C LEU A 43 8.97 4.35 -6.25
N GLY A 44 8.39 3.16 -6.19
CA GLY A 44 9.10 1.92 -6.49
C GLY A 44 9.59 1.86 -7.94
N LEU A 45 8.80 2.38 -8.89
CA LEU A 45 9.23 2.57 -10.27
C LEU A 45 10.41 3.55 -10.36
N PHE A 46 10.31 4.72 -9.72
CA PHE A 46 11.36 5.75 -9.74
C PHE A 46 12.68 5.25 -9.14
N LEU A 47 12.63 4.46 -8.07
CA LEU A 47 13.79 3.90 -7.38
C LEU A 47 14.31 2.60 -8.01
N ASN A 48 13.72 2.14 -9.13
CA ASN A 48 13.98 0.81 -9.71
C ASN A 48 13.85 -0.36 -8.71
N SER A 49 13.05 -0.19 -7.66
CA SER A 49 12.83 -1.19 -6.62
C SER A 49 11.40 -1.12 -6.07
N TYR A 50 10.56 -2.05 -6.52
CA TYR A 50 9.18 -2.18 -6.03
C TYR A 50 9.11 -2.62 -4.56
N GLN A 51 10.12 -3.35 -4.06
CA GLN A 51 10.22 -3.66 -2.63
C GLN A 51 10.40 -2.38 -1.80
N ALA A 52 11.28 -1.47 -2.23
CA ALA A 52 11.46 -0.19 -1.55
C ALA A 52 10.17 0.65 -1.59
N GLY A 53 9.50 0.71 -2.73
CA GLY A 53 8.20 1.36 -2.89
C GLY A 53 7.10 0.77 -2.00
N PHE A 54 7.13 -0.56 -1.77
CA PHE A 54 6.14 -1.25 -0.94
C PHE A 54 6.36 -0.96 0.54
N VAL A 55 7.61 -1.02 1.00
CA VAL A 55 7.98 -0.64 2.36
C VAL A 55 7.63 0.83 2.63
N ALA A 56 7.92 1.71 1.67
CA ALA A 56 7.54 3.12 1.77
C ALA A 56 6.01 3.30 1.87
N ALA A 57 5.23 2.59 1.03
CA ALA A 57 3.77 2.62 1.10
C ALA A 57 3.24 2.16 2.47
N ILE A 58 3.80 1.10 3.04
CA ILE A 58 3.43 0.63 4.39
C ILE A 58 3.70 1.71 5.42
N ILE A 59 4.91 2.30 5.42
CA ILE A 59 5.28 3.36 6.36
C ILE A 59 4.34 4.55 6.22
N LEU A 60 4.08 5.03 5.00
CA LEU A 60 3.14 6.12 4.77
C LEU A 60 1.72 5.75 5.24
N SER A 61 1.27 4.52 5.00
CA SER A 61 -0.08 4.08 5.38
C SER A 61 -0.31 4.07 6.90
N LEU A 62 0.76 3.85 7.68
CA LEU A 62 0.73 3.95 9.14
C LEU A 62 0.74 5.40 9.65
N ILE A 63 1.34 6.33 8.89
CA ILE A 63 1.37 7.76 9.23
C ILE A 63 0.02 8.42 8.90
N PHE A 64 -0.57 8.05 7.77
CA PHE A 64 -1.83 8.59 7.26
C PHE A 64 -3.07 7.81 7.71
N TRP A 65 -2.94 7.05 8.80
CA TRP A 65 -4.00 6.26 9.39
C TRP A 65 -5.03 7.11 10.14
#